data_AF-A0A2H0PCJ0-F1
#
_entry.id   AF-A0A2H0PCJ0-F1
#
_cell.length_a   1.000
_cell.length_b   1.000
_cell.length_c   1.000
_cell.angle_alpha   90.00
_cell.angle_beta   90.00
_cell.angle_gamma   90.00
#
_symmetry.space_group_name_H-M   'P 1'
#
loop_
_entity.id
_entity.type
_entity.pdbx_description
1 polymer ?
#
loop_
_entity_poly.entity_id
_entity_poly.type
_entity_poly.pdbx_seq_one_letter_code
_entity_poly.pdbx_strand_id
1 'polypeptide(L)'
;MGAGKLRGVSGVAARTDKIKIGAFSLGAIARKSFWAYRCAERKASKVTLGIDFFKKKSFAVDFKKNILDTDPPRPRRKEKLLIAPRGLLFINCRVGGKTVKALWDTGAGLNCVDRKYVNMRPRQFKFIQSVASGQDILGNTVAMRLLEASQVLIQGAGFKNVRFLEMDLGPVSKALGVRIPFLLGFNTITKANWYFNLKDQSWSLFA
;
A
#
# COMPACT_ATOMS: atom_id res chain seq x y z
N MET A 1 22.76 -6.05 18.58
CA MET A 1 22.01 -6.15 17.31
C MET A 1 21.21 -7.43 17.33
N GLY A 2 19.94 -7.41 16.92
CA GLY A 2 19.10 -8.61 16.87
C GLY A 2 18.76 -8.96 15.42
N ALA A 3 18.72 -10.25 15.09
CA ALA A 3 18.25 -10.69 13.78
C ALA A 3 16.77 -10.35 13.59
N GLY A 4 16.41 -9.81 12.42
CA GLY A 4 15.04 -9.51 12.02
C GLY A 4 14.65 -10.23 10.73
N LYS A 5 13.34 -10.43 10.53
CA LYS A 5 12.75 -10.90 9.27
C LYS A 5 11.75 -9.85 8.76
N LEU A 6 12.00 -9.29 7.59
CA LEU A 6 11.02 -8.50 6.82
C LEU A 6 10.34 -9.42 5.80
N ARG A 7 9.01 -9.39 5.69
CA ARG A 7 8.27 -10.15 4.67
C ARG A 7 7.60 -9.23 3.67
N GLY A 8 7.84 -9.46 2.38
CA GLY A 8 7.11 -8.78 1.30
C GLY A 8 5.79 -9.46 0.94
N VAL A 9 5.08 -8.90 -0.05
CA VAL A 9 3.77 -9.38 -0.52
C VAL A 9 3.82 -10.84 -1.04
N SER A 10 4.98 -11.29 -1.52
CA SER A 10 5.20 -12.69 -1.91
C SER A 10 5.43 -13.66 -0.74
N GLY A 11 5.39 -13.19 0.52
CA GLY A 11 5.57 -14.02 1.73
C GLY A 11 7.02 -14.34 2.10
N VAL A 12 7.97 -13.95 1.25
CA VAL A 12 9.41 -14.21 1.38
C VAL A 12 10.04 -13.32 2.46
N ALA A 13 10.91 -13.91 3.29
CA ALA A 13 11.63 -13.19 4.33
C ALA A 13 13.03 -12.73 3.88
N ALA A 14 13.30 -11.42 3.93
CA ALA A 14 14.65 -10.89 3.78
C ALA A 14 15.43 -10.97 5.11
N ARG A 15 16.73 -11.27 5.04
CA ARG A 15 17.63 -11.22 6.20
C ARG A 15 17.92 -9.76 6.54
N THR A 16 17.62 -9.37 7.77
CA THR A 16 17.78 -7.99 8.22
C THR A 16 18.42 -7.92 9.59
N ASP A 17 19.13 -6.83 9.84
CA ASP A 17 19.55 -6.44 11.18
C ASP A 17 18.51 -5.48 11.76
N LYS A 18 18.14 -5.69 13.01
CA LYS A 18 17.34 -4.71 13.77
C LYS A 18 18.28 -3.71 14.42
N ILE A 19 18.19 -2.44 14.02
CA ILE A 19 18.98 -1.32 14.55
C ILE A 19 18.09 -0.34 15.30
N LYS A 20 18.63 0.29 16.35
CA LYS A 20 17.93 1.34 17.11
C LYS A 20 18.36 2.70 16.58
N ILE A 21 17.41 3.49 16.11
CA ILE A 21 17.62 4.87 15.68
C ILE A 21 17.37 5.80 16.86
N GLY A 22 18.37 6.61 17.21
CA GLY A 22 18.31 7.52 18.36
C GLY A 22 17.29 8.64 18.16
N ALA A 23 17.34 9.29 17.00
CA ALA A 23 16.36 10.28 16.57
C ALA A 23 16.25 10.33 15.04
N PHE A 24 15.06 10.63 14.54
CA PHE A 24 14.80 10.92 13.12
C PHE A 24 13.63 11.89 13.01
N SER A 25 13.75 12.87 12.13
CA SER A 25 12.72 13.86 11.86
C SER A 25 12.39 13.92 10.39
N LEU A 26 11.10 14.09 10.09
CA LEU A 26 10.57 14.33 8.77
C LEU A 26 9.54 15.45 8.88
N GLY A 27 9.89 16.64 8.39
CA GLY A 27 9.09 17.85 8.59
C GLY A 27 8.77 18.08 10.07
N ALA A 28 7.49 18.26 10.39
CA ALA A 28 6.97 18.48 11.74
C ALA A 28 6.91 17.20 12.61
N ILE A 29 7.26 16.03 12.06
CA ILE A 29 7.21 14.75 12.77
C ILE A 29 8.62 14.34 13.19
N ALA A 30 8.86 14.38 14.50
CA ALA A 30 10.07 13.81 15.11
C ALA A 30 9.77 12.50 15.84
N ARG A 31 10.74 11.57 15.81
CA ARG A 31 10.74 10.34 16.59
C ARG A 31 12.08 10.17 17.28
N LYS A 32 12.04 9.71 18.53
CA LYS A 32 13.20 9.30 19.30
C LYS A 32 13.11 7.81 19.58
N SER A 33 14.24 7.13 19.61
CA SER A 33 14.39 5.74 20.05
C SER A 33 13.38 4.77 19.41
N PHE A 34 13.51 4.54 18.10
CA PHE A 34 12.68 3.53 17.40
C PHE A 34 13.55 2.48 16.70
N TRP A 35 12.96 1.34 16.42
CA TRP A 35 13.64 0.25 15.72
C TRP A 35 13.44 0.39 14.21
N ALA A 36 14.51 0.20 13.46
CA ALA A 36 14.50 0.07 12.02
C ALA A 36 15.12 -1.27 11.62
N TYR A 37 14.77 -1.73 10.42
CA TYR A 37 15.38 -2.89 9.81
C TYR A 37 16.38 -2.41 8.76
N ARG A 38 17.61 -2.92 8.84
CA ARG A 38 18.66 -2.70 7.85
C ARG A 38 18.85 -3.99 7.07
N CYS A 39 18.66 -3.94 5.76
CA CYS A 39 18.98 -5.05 4.88
C CYS A 39 20.50 -5.10 4.69
N ALA A 40 21.10 -6.27 4.90
CA ALA A 40 22.55 -6.46 4.76
C ALA A 40 23.01 -6.42 3.29
N GLU A 41 22.11 -6.69 2.35
CA GLU A 41 22.42 -6.72 0.93
C GLU A 41 22.30 -5.33 0.28
N ARG A 42 23.37 -4.89 -0.40
CA ARG A 42 23.43 -3.66 -1.22
C ARG A 42 22.38 -3.56 -2.33
N LYS A 43 21.57 -4.62 -2.55
CA LYS A 43 20.47 -4.62 -3.52
C LYS A 43 19.24 -3.82 -3.06
N ALA A 44 19.13 -3.49 -1.77
CA ALA A 44 18.12 -2.55 -1.30
C ALA A 44 18.53 -1.11 -1.68
N SER A 45 18.31 -0.72 -2.94
CA SER A 45 18.67 0.61 -3.46
C SER A 45 17.80 1.76 -2.93
N LYS A 46 16.80 1.46 -2.09
CA LYS A 46 15.84 2.45 -1.59
C LYS A 46 15.55 2.29 -0.11
N VAL A 47 15.70 3.38 0.64
CA VAL A 47 15.20 3.50 2.01
C VAL A 47 13.69 3.63 1.96
N THR A 48 12.98 2.80 2.72
CA THR A 48 11.51 2.85 2.82
C THR A 48 11.12 3.30 4.22
N LEU A 49 10.18 4.24 4.30
CA LEU A 49 9.57 4.66 5.56
C LEU A 49 8.18 4.05 5.68
N GLY A 50 7.97 3.25 6.72
CA GLY A 50 6.69 2.63 7.00
C GLY A 50 5.68 3.64 7.56
N ILE A 51 4.40 3.34 7.39
CA ILE A 51 3.31 4.19 7.88
C ILE A 51 3.28 4.30 9.41
N ASP A 52 3.85 3.32 10.11
CA ASP A 52 4.01 3.28 11.55
C ASP A 52 4.87 4.45 12.07
N PHE A 53 5.72 5.03 11.23
CA PHE A 53 6.46 6.25 11.57
C PHE A 53 5.51 7.40 11.95
N PHE A 54 4.40 7.56 11.24
CA PHE A 54 3.45 8.66 11.41
C PHE A 54 2.58 8.52 12.68
N LYS A 55 2.38 7.30 13.20
CA LYS A 55 1.61 7.01 14.44
C LYS A 55 0.22 7.67 14.46
N LYS A 56 0.02 8.69 15.30
CA LYS A 56 -1.24 9.47 15.45
C LYS A 56 -1.13 10.86 14.80
N LYS A 57 -0.19 11.08 13.89
CA LYS A 57 -0.01 12.35 13.18
C LYS A 57 -0.73 12.30 11.84
N SER A 58 -1.10 13.48 11.35
CA SER A 58 -1.62 13.65 10.01
C SER A 58 -0.48 13.85 9.03
N PHE A 59 -0.71 13.51 7.77
CA PHE A 59 0.19 13.84 6.67
C PHE A 59 -0.60 13.93 5.36
N ALA A 60 -0.06 14.65 4.40
CA ALA A 60 -0.61 14.75 3.06
C ALA A 60 0.49 14.50 2.02
N VAL A 61 0.13 13.82 0.95
CA VAL A 61 1.01 13.58 -0.19
C VAL A 61 0.42 14.27 -1.41
N ASP A 62 1.08 15.32 -1.87
CA ASP A 62 0.80 15.99 -3.13
C ASP A 62 1.77 15.44 -4.19
N PHE A 63 1.30 14.49 -4.98
CA PHE A 63 2.12 13.84 -6.01
C PHE A 63 2.39 14.74 -7.21
N LYS A 64 1.55 15.75 -7.45
CA LYS A 64 1.80 16.72 -8.53
C LYS A 64 2.95 17.65 -8.17
N LYS A 65 3.04 18.05 -6.90
CA LYS A 65 4.09 18.92 -6.38
C LYS A 65 5.29 18.18 -5.80
N ASN A 66 5.22 16.86 -5.70
CA ASN A 66 6.21 16.02 -5.00
C ASN A 66 6.42 16.45 -3.54
N ILE A 67 5.34 16.77 -2.82
CA ILE A 67 5.37 17.23 -1.44
C ILE A 67 4.78 16.17 -0.51
N LEU A 68 5.52 15.84 0.55
CA LEU A 68 5.00 15.20 1.74
C LEU A 68 4.87 16.25 2.84
N ASP A 69 3.65 16.70 3.08
CA ASP A 69 3.32 17.62 4.17
C ASP A 69 3.03 16.82 5.44
N THR A 70 3.65 17.20 6.54
CA THR A 70 3.54 16.52 7.84
C THR A 70 2.77 17.33 8.88
N ASP A 71 2.29 18.51 8.49
CA ASP A 71 1.30 19.31 9.21
C ASP A 71 0.25 19.91 8.25
N PRO A 72 -0.42 19.08 7.43
CA PRO A 72 -1.30 19.59 6.40
C PRO A 72 -2.59 20.18 6.97
N PRO A 73 -3.17 21.20 6.30
CA PRO A 73 -4.49 21.69 6.64
C PRO A 73 -5.54 20.58 6.50
N ARG A 74 -6.56 20.61 7.37
CA ARG A 74 -7.61 19.59 7.38
C ARG A 74 -8.55 19.78 6.17
N PRO A 75 -8.81 18.74 5.37
CA PRO A 75 -9.77 18.84 4.27
C PRO A 75 -11.20 18.95 4.82
N ARG A 76 -12.08 19.61 4.06
CA ARG A 76 -13.51 19.75 4.40
C ARG A 76 -14.23 18.41 4.36
N ARG A 77 -14.01 17.63 3.30
CA ARG A 77 -14.58 16.29 3.13
C ARG A 77 -13.60 15.27 3.69
N LYS A 78 -14.12 14.26 4.38
CA LYS A 78 -13.34 13.14 4.88
C LYS A 78 -14.15 11.86 4.84
N GLU A 79 -13.47 10.76 4.58
CA GLU A 79 -14.02 9.40 4.68
C GLU A 79 -13.38 8.71 5.89
N LYS A 80 -14.04 7.68 6.40
CA LYS A 80 -13.48 6.84 7.46
C LYS A 80 -12.26 6.08 6.94
N LEU A 81 -11.13 6.20 7.64
CA LEU A 81 -9.93 5.40 7.43
C LEU A 81 -10.04 4.13 8.26
N LEU A 82 -9.78 3.00 7.63
CA LEU A 82 -9.74 1.72 8.33
C LEU A 82 -8.27 1.40 8.61
N ILE A 83 -7.88 1.40 9.88
CA ILE A 83 -6.51 1.05 10.29
C ILE A 83 -6.54 -0.37 10.83
N ALA A 84 -5.92 -1.31 10.12
CA ALA A 84 -5.82 -2.70 10.56
C ALA A 84 -4.67 -2.90 11.57
N PRO A 85 -4.52 -4.09 12.19
CA PRO A 85 -3.37 -4.39 13.02
C PRO A 85 -2.04 -4.03 12.31
N ARG A 86 -1.05 -3.58 13.09
CA ARG A 86 0.24 -3.07 12.59
C ARG A 86 0.17 -1.76 11.79
N GLY A 87 -0.96 -1.05 11.82
CA GLY A 87 -1.07 0.31 11.27
C GLY A 87 -1.35 0.36 9.77
N LEU A 88 -1.73 -0.76 9.15
CA LEU A 88 -2.03 -0.83 7.73
C LEU A 88 -3.26 0.02 7.38
N LEU A 89 -3.14 0.84 6.34
CA LEU A 89 -4.20 1.75 5.93
C LEU A 89 -5.07 1.12 4.86
N PHE A 90 -6.35 0.95 5.17
CA PHE A 90 -7.35 0.52 4.22
C PHE A 90 -8.29 1.67 3.90
N ILE A 91 -8.52 1.86 2.61
CA ILE A 91 -9.52 2.79 2.10
C ILE A 91 -10.64 2.01 1.40
N ASN A 92 -11.81 2.63 1.34
CA ASN A 92 -12.92 2.09 0.56
C ASN A 92 -12.81 2.54 -0.89
N CYS A 93 -12.89 1.57 -1.80
CA CYS A 93 -13.00 1.78 -3.24
C CYS A 93 -14.32 1.17 -3.73
N ARG A 94 -14.83 1.59 -4.89
CA ARG A 94 -15.91 0.86 -5.58
C ARG A 94 -15.41 0.31 -6.91
N VAL A 95 -15.65 -0.98 -7.15
CA VAL A 95 -15.30 -1.70 -8.38
C VAL A 95 -16.52 -2.49 -8.84
N GLY A 96 -16.98 -2.27 -10.07
CA GLY A 96 -18.21 -2.87 -10.59
C GLY A 96 -19.41 -2.64 -9.67
N GLY A 97 -19.56 -1.42 -9.16
CA GLY A 97 -20.65 -1.02 -8.26
C GLY A 97 -20.53 -1.46 -6.79
N LYS A 98 -19.64 -2.41 -6.47
CA LYS A 98 -19.46 -2.96 -5.11
C LYS A 98 -18.34 -2.25 -4.36
N THR A 99 -18.56 -1.97 -3.08
CA THR A 99 -17.53 -1.44 -2.18
C THR A 99 -16.55 -2.55 -1.79
N VAL A 100 -15.26 -2.27 -1.92
CA VAL A 100 -14.15 -3.15 -1.53
C VAL A 100 -13.12 -2.35 -0.73
N LYS A 101 -12.53 -2.99 0.28
CA LYS A 101 -11.44 -2.41 1.05
C LYS A 101 -10.13 -2.66 0.31
N ALA A 102 -9.37 -1.62 0.04
CA ALA A 102 -8.06 -1.74 -0.58
C ALA A 102 -6.97 -1.28 0.40
N LEU A 103 -5.92 -2.07 0.53
CA LEU A 103 -4.69 -1.68 1.23
C LEU A 103 -4.03 -0.56 0.41
N TRP A 104 -3.76 0.57 1.04
CA TRP A 104 -3.01 1.67 0.44
C TRP A 104 -1.52 1.44 0.68
N ASP A 105 -0.75 1.22 -0.39
CA ASP A 105 0.66 0.85 -0.30
C ASP A 105 1.52 1.48 -1.42
N THR A 106 2.24 2.55 -1.09
CA THR A 106 3.18 3.21 -2.01
C THR A 106 4.41 2.35 -2.34
N GLY A 107 4.68 1.29 -1.57
CA GLY A 107 5.78 0.35 -1.80
C GLY A 107 5.50 -0.63 -2.94
N ALA A 108 4.23 -0.83 -3.31
CA ALA A 108 3.87 -1.66 -4.45
C ALA A 108 3.87 -0.84 -5.74
N GLY A 109 4.63 -1.26 -6.76
CA GLY A 109 4.67 -0.54 -8.04
C GLY A 109 3.35 -0.58 -8.81
N LEU A 110 2.64 -1.71 -8.75
CA LEU A 110 1.35 -1.95 -9.40
C LEU A 110 0.29 -2.30 -8.36
N ASN A 111 -0.98 -2.05 -8.69
CA ASN A 111 -2.08 -2.59 -7.92
C ASN A 111 -2.07 -4.12 -7.98
N CYS A 112 -2.53 -4.77 -6.91
CA CYS A 112 -2.77 -6.20 -6.89
C CYS A 112 -4.21 -6.51 -6.51
N VAL A 113 -4.73 -7.60 -7.07
CA VAL A 113 -6.06 -8.14 -6.72
C VAL A 113 -5.93 -9.61 -6.37
N ASP A 114 -6.64 -10.03 -5.32
CA ASP A 114 -6.64 -11.42 -4.89
C ASP A 114 -7.33 -12.32 -5.93
N ARG A 115 -6.69 -13.43 -6.29
CA ARG A 115 -7.21 -14.42 -7.25
C ARG A 115 -8.60 -14.94 -6.88
N LYS A 116 -8.88 -15.17 -5.59
CA LYS A 116 -10.21 -15.62 -5.17
C LYS A 116 -11.24 -14.51 -5.37
N TYR A 117 -10.85 -13.24 -5.19
CA TYR A 117 -11.73 -12.11 -5.51
C TYR A 117 -12.10 -12.07 -6.99
N VAL A 118 -11.12 -12.22 -7.88
CA VAL A 118 -11.31 -12.25 -9.34
C VAL A 118 -12.22 -13.40 -9.74
N ASN A 119 -11.96 -14.62 -9.26
CA ASN A 119 -12.75 -15.80 -9.59
C ASN A 119 -14.23 -15.67 -9.18
N MET A 120 -14.52 -14.98 -8.07
CA MET A 120 -15.90 -14.71 -7.67
C MET A 120 -16.59 -13.63 -8.52
N ARG A 121 -15.84 -12.80 -9.24
CA ARG A 121 -16.33 -11.61 -9.96
C ARG A 121 -15.63 -11.41 -11.31
N PRO A 122 -15.59 -12.43 -12.19
CA PRO A 122 -14.77 -12.35 -13.41
C PRO A 122 -15.21 -11.23 -14.34
N ARG A 123 -16.51 -10.91 -14.39
CA ARG A 123 -17.07 -9.83 -15.23
C ARG A 123 -16.59 -8.42 -14.83
N GLN A 124 -15.99 -8.25 -13.65
CA GLN A 124 -15.43 -6.95 -13.23
C GLN A 124 -14.04 -6.68 -13.83
N PHE A 125 -13.41 -7.69 -14.43
CA PHE A 125 -12.04 -7.62 -14.90
C PHE A 125 -11.92 -8.12 -16.34
N LYS A 126 -11.23 -7.35 -17.17
CA LYS A 126 -10.77 -7.77 -18.48
C LYS A 126 -9.36 -8.35 -18.35
N PHE A 127 -9.13 -9.56 -18.85
CA PHE A 127 -7.78 -10.09 -19.00
C PHE A 127 -7.04 -9.30 -20.09
N ILE A 128 -5.82 -8.87 -19.78
CA ILE A 128 -4.98 -8.11 -20.72
C ILE A 128 -3.88 -9.02 -21.27
N GLN A 129 -3.06 -9.61 -20.39
CA GLN A 129 -1.96 -10.50 -20.79
C GLN A 129 -1.45 -11.34 -19.62
N SER A 130 -0.74 -12.41 -19.94
CA SER A 130 0.07 -13.16 -18.99
C SER A 130 1.39 -12.41 -18.74
N VAL A 131 1.87 -12.43 -17.50
CA VAL A 131 3.16 -11.85 -17.10
C VAL A 131 4.08 -13.01 -16.76
N ALA A 132 4.98 -13.31 -17.69
CA ALA A 132 5.89 -14.47 -17.62
C ALA A 132 7.11 -14.23 -16.70
N SER A 133 7.37 -12.99 -16.29
CA SER A 133 8.57 -12.58 -15.54
C SER A 133 8.26 -12.05 -14.14
N GLY A 134 7.13 -12.46 -13.57
CA GLY A 134 6.79 -12.15 -12.19
C GLY A 134 7.77 -12.80 -11.23
N GLN A 135 8.80 -12.09 -10.77
CA GLN A 135 9.70 -12.59 -9.74
C GLN A 135 9.07 -12.32 -8.36
N ASP A 136 8.92 -13.37 -7.56
CA ASP A 136 8.80 -13.18 -6.13
C ASP A 136 10.13 -12.64 -5.55
N ILE A 137 10.14 -12.21 -4.28
CA ILE A 137 11.37 -11.72 -3.63
C ILE A 137 12.45 -12.83 -3.48
N LEU A 138 12.16 -14.12 -3.72
CA LEU A 138 13.16 -15.20 -3.83
C LEU A 138 13.73 -15.35 -5.25
N GLY A 139 13.22 -14.59 -6.21
CA GLY A 139 13.58 -14.72 -7.62
C GLY A 139 12.87 -15.86 -8.36
N ASN A 140 11.90 -16.52 -7.74
CA ASN A 140 11.10 -17.54 -8.43
C ASN A 140 10.13 -16.87 -9.40
N THR A 141 10.05 -17.42 -10.61
CA THR A 141 9.08 -17.00 -11.60
C THR A 141 7.70 -17.55 -11.23
N VAL A 142 6.76 -16.65 -10.95
CA VAL A 142 5.34 -16.98 -10.76
C VAL A 142 4.57 -16.44 -11.95
N ALA A 143 3.84 -17.32 -12.64
CA ALA A 143 2.92 -16.89 -13.69
C ALA A 143 1.82 -16.00 -13.09
N MET A 144 1.81 -14.73 -13.49
CA MET A 144 0.81 -13.76 -13.06
C MET A 144 -0.06 -13.34 -14.25
N ARG A 145 -1.27 -12.86 -13.98
CA ARG A 145 -2.15 -12.27 -14.99
C ARG A 145 -2.26 -10.77 -14.76
N LEU A 146 -2.09 -9.99 -15.82
CA LEU A 146 -2.44 -8.58 -15.82
C LEU A 146 -3.92 -8.45 -16.20
N LEU A 147 -4.69 -7.87 -15.29
CA LEU A 147 -6.12 -7.62 -15.42
C LEU A 147 -6.38 -6.12 -15.47
N GLU A 148 -7.53 -5.73 -15.98
CA GLU A 148 -7.98 -4.33 -16.01
C GLU A 148 -9.43 -4.23 -15.53
N ALA A 149 -9.67 -3.34 -14.57
CA ALA A 149 -11.02 -2.89 -14.24
C ALA A 149 -11.32 -1.61 -15.04
N SER A 150 -12.50 -1.55 -15.67
CA SER A 150 -12.91 -0.39 -16.47
C SER A 150 -12.92 0.90 -15.65
N GLN A 151 -13.34 0.82 -14.39
CA GLN A 151 -13.33 1.93 -13.45
C GLN A 151 -13.18 1.47 -12.00
N VAL A 152 -12.41 2.24 -11.23
CA VAL A 152 -12.36 2.20 -9.76
C VAL A 152 -12.76 3.58 -9.24
N LEU A 153 -13.73 3.64 -8.33
CA LEU A 153 -14.13 4.88 -7.67
C LEU A 153 -13.48 4.98 -6.29
N ILE A 154 -12.82 6.10 -5.99
CA ILE A 154 -12.21 6.40 -4.69
C ILE A 154 -12.70 7.77 -4.24
N GLN A 155 -13.40 7.86 -3.12
CA GLN A 155 -14.09 9.08 -2.65
C GLN A 155 -14.99 9.75 -3.72
N GLY A 156 -15.52 8.95 -4.67
CA GLY A 156 -16.30 9.44 -5.81
C GLY A 156 -15.48 9.85 -7.04
N ALA A 157 -14.16 10.00 -6.91
CA ALA A 157 -13.28 10.22 -8.06
C ALA A 157 -13.10 8.91 -8.85
N GLY A 158 -13.26 8.98 -10.18
CA GLY A 158 -13.20 7.81 -11.05
C GLY A 158 -11.85 7.64 -11.75
N PHE A 159 -11.18 6.53 -11.46
CA PHE A 159 -9.95 6.11 -12.11
C PHE A 159 -10.33 5.08 -13.18
N LYS A 160 -10.08 5.39 -14.46
CA LYS A 160 -10.40 4.50 -15.59
C LYS A 160 -9.24 3.56 -15.92
N ASN A 161 -9.55 2.41 -16.52
CA ASN A 161 -8.58 1.42 -17.03
C ASN A 161 -7.52 1.07 -15.97
N VAL A 162 -7.98 0.72 -14.77
CA VAL A 162 -7.10 0.47 -13.63
C VAL A 162 -6.58 -0.95 -13.73
N ARG A 163 -5.27 -1.07 -13.91
CA ARG A 163 -4.58 -2.35 -14.07
C ARG A 163 -4.24 -2.99 -12.74
N PHE A 164 -4.44 -4.30 -12.64
CA PHE A 164 -4.14 -5.11 -11.46
C PHE A 164 -3.29 -6.31 -11.87
N LEU A 165 -2.27 -6.62 -11.09
CA LEU A 165 -1.68 -7.97 -11.09
C LEU A 165 -2.57 -8.89 -10.24
N GLU A 166 -3.00 -9.99 -10.82
CA GLU A 166 -3.66 -11.04 -10.06
C GLU A 166 -2.62 -11.87 -9.29
N MET A 167 -2.82 -11.97 -7.98
CA MET A 167 -1.95 -12.73 -7.08
C MET A 167 -2.76 -13.51 -6.05
N ASP A 168 -2.19 -14.55 -5.45
CA ASP A 168 -2.75 -15.11 -4.22
C ASP A 168 -2.32 -14.25 -3.03
N LEU A 169 -3.25 -13.44 -2.51
CA LEU A 169 -3.00 -12.58 -1.35
C LEU A 169 -3.34 -13.30 -0.02
N GLY A 170 -3.68 -14.59 -0.06
CA GLY A 170 -3.96 -15.42 1.11
C GLY A 170 -2.80 -15.47 2.11
N PRO A 171 -1.55 -15.77 1.70
CA PRO A 171 -0.40 -15.83 2.60
C PRO A 171 -0.13 -14.50 3.33
N VAL A 172 -0.14 -13.38 2.61
CA VAL A 172 0.05 -12.05 3.19
C VAL A 172 -1.12 -11.66 4.09
N SER A 173 -2.36 -11.96 3.69
CA SER A 173 -3.54 -11.73 4.52
C SER A 173 -3.47 -12.49 5.84
N LYS A 174 -3.04 -13.76 5.81
CA LYS A 174 -2.85 -14.60 7.01
C LYS A 174 -1.75 -14.03 7.90
N ALA A 175 -0.60 -13.66 7.33
CA ALA A 175 0.53 -13.11 8.08
C ALA A 175 0.22 -11.75 8.77
N LEU A 176 -0.72 -10.98 8.20
CA LEU A 176 -1.16 -9.69 8.73
C LEU A 176 -2.43 -9.79 9.59
N GLY A 177 -3.09 -10.94 9.63
CA GLY A 177 -4.34 -11.13 10.38
C GLY A 177 -5.52 -10.33 9.82
N VAL A 178 -5.46 -9.92 8.54
CA VAL A 178 -6.51 -9.13 7.88
C VAL A 178 -6.64 -9.57 6.43
N ARG A 179 -7.88 -9.69 5.94
CA ARG A 179 -8.13 -10.02 4.53
C ARG A 179 -7.78 -8.84 3.64
N ILE A 180 -6.94 -9.07 2.64
CA ILE A 180 -6.55 -8.09 1.62
C ILE A 180 -7.10 -8.54 0.26
N PRO A 181 -8.28 -8.07 -0.14
CA PRO A 181 -8.81 -8.40 -1.47
C PRO A 181 -8.15 -7.55 -2.56
N PHE A 182 -7.72 -6.33 -2.22
CA PHE A 182 -7.11 -5.35 -3.11
C PHE A 182 -5.92 -4.69 -2.43
N LEU A 183 -4.90 -4.40 -3.23
CA LEU A 183 -3.80 -3.51 -2.90
C LEU A 183 -3.79 -2.42 -3.97
N LEU A 184 -3.84 -1.16 -3.55
CA LEU A 184 -3.58 -0.01 -4.42
C LEU A 184 -2.10 0.29 -4.39
N GLY A 185 -1.48 0.20 -5.56
CA GLY A 185 -0.07 0.48 -5.75
C GLY A 185 0.17 1.92 -6.21
N PHE A 186 1.45 2.24 -6.30
CA PHE A 186 1.98 3.52 -6.74
C PHE A 186 1.36 3.99 -8.06
N ASN A 187 1.16 3.09 -9.04
CA ASN A 187 0.55 3.40 -10.34
C ASN A 187 -0.87 4.01 -10.27
N THR A 188 -1.61 3.81 -9.17
CA THR A 188 -2.92 4.44 -8.96
C THR A 188 -2.85 5.52 -7.90
N ILE A 189 -2.07 5.30 -6.85
CA ILE A 189 -1.90 6.25 -5.76
C ILE A 189 -1.41 7.60 -6.29
N THR A 190 -0.44 7.64 -7.22
CA THR A 190 0.10 8.90 -7.76
C THR A 190 -0.88 9.70 -8.61
N LYS A 191 -2.04 9.13 -8.98
CA LYS A 191 -3.05 9.80 -9.81
C LYS A 191 -3.95 10.76 -9.01
N ALA A 192 -3.79 10.85 -7.70
CA ALA A 192 -4.51 11.77 -6.84
C ALA A 192 -3.63 12.20 -5.66
N ASN A 193 -4.01 13.30 -5.01
CA ASN A 193 -3.36 13.75 -3.79
C ASN A 193 -4.12 13.24 -2.57
N TRP A 194 -3.41 12.89 -1.51
CA TRP A 194 -3.96 12.13 -0.38
C TRP A 194 -3.71 12.82 0.95
N TYR A 195 -4.75 12.98 1.75
CA TYR A 195 -4.65 13.39 3.14
C TYR A 195 -5.00 12.22 4.04
N PHE A 196 -4.22 12.01 5.09
CA PHE A 196 -4.50 11.04 6.14
C PHE A 196 -4.39 11.70 7.51
N ASN A 197 -5.34 11.41 8.39
CA ASN A 197 -5.29 11.73 9.81
C ASN A 197 -5.45 10.44 10.59
N LEU A 198 -4.34 9.97 11.14
CA LEU A 198 -4.27 8.67 11.82
C LEU A 198 -4.84 8.71 13.24
N LYS A 199 -4.94 9.89 13.86
CA LYS A 199 -5.59 10.06 15.17
C LYS A 199 -7.10 9.94 15.04
N ASP A 200 -7.67 10.68 14.09
CA ASP A 200 -9.11 10.76 13.87
C ASP A 200 -9.61 9.66 12.92
N GLN A 201 -8.71 8.77 12.48
CA GLN A 201 -8.97 7.68 11.54
C GLN A 201 -9.79 8.16 10.34
N SER A 202 -9.27 9.17 9.66
CA SER A 202 -9.92 9.74 8.47
C SER A 202 -8.94 10.00 7.35
N TRP A 203 -9.45 10.04 6.12
CA TRP A 203 -8.66 10.33 4.94
C TRP A 203 -9.49 11.11 3.90
N SER A 204 -8.82 11.73 2.94
CA SER A 204 -9.47 12.38 1.80
C SER A 204 -8.55 12.42 0.60
N LEU A 205 -9.15 12.49 -0.58
CA LEU A 205 -8.49 13.04 -1.75
C LEU A 205 -8.55 14.58 -1.71
N PHE A 206 -7.58 15.23 -2.33
CA PHE A 206 -7.59 16.68 -2.58
C PHE A 206 -6.99 17.01 -3.94
N ALA A 207 -7.13 18.28 -4.36
CA ALA A 207 -6.75 18.77 -5.69
C ALA A 207 -5.23 19.00 -5.84
#